data_AF-A0A537Y9Y8-F1
#
_entry.id   AF-A0A537Y9Y8-F1
#
_cell.length_a   1.000
_cell.length_b   1.000
_cell.length_c   1.000
_cell.angle_alpha   90.00
_cell.angle_beta   90.00
_cell.angle_gamma   90.00
#
_symmetry.space_group_name_H-M   'P 1'
#
loop_
_entity.id
_entity.type
_entity.pdbx_description
1 polymer ?
#
loop_
_entity_poly.entity_id
_entity_poly.type
_entity_poly.pdbx_seq_one_letter_code
_entity_poly.pdbx_strand_id
1 'polypeptide(L)'
;MLTLALLAGAAGLGCTPSKPSSTPSASTPSSPLPTVSATATPTSTAAATASVTPPSPSPSPPVPLPTGTAAVAASNERLTEAQHTVDSLETLLSSVDAGLAANQATEGDVTGASGVRACDAAVDRRIGALGSARQALESSAHLSSDDRNALEGQIDAAVSGLRALRSTIDADPPARLAADCRAIVTGYRVIGLLVPKVQLAAAADRALGNGDTLTGLAVLLQQRVDAAKGRGKNVAAAQGDVAAIGGKVTEAASAVGGVPAMVLPLDAPGYPANRRTLLAARGSLSAARGALLDALISAGNASDRLRLVG
;
A
#
# COMPACT_ATOMS: atom_id res chain seq x y z
N MET A 1 -5.53 31.25 9.48
CA MET A 1 -5.97 31.79 8.18
C MET A 1 -4.98 31.30 7.12
N LEU A 2 -5.29 30.18 6.50
CA LEU A 2 -4.55 29.67 5.35
C LEU A 2 -5.59 29.28 4.30
N THR A 3 -5.59 30.01 3.19
CA THR A 3 -6.62 29.99 2.16
C THR A 3 -6.35 28.82 1.22
N LEU A 4 -7.19 27.78 1.25
CA LEU A 4 -7.11 26.66 0.30
C LEU A 4 -7.95 27.01 -0.93
N ALA A 5 -7.27 27.28 -2.05
CA ALA A 5 -7.92 27.55 -3.33
C ALA A 5 -8.31 26.22 -4.01
N LEU A 6 -9.62 26.00 -4.08
CA LEU A 6 -10.29 24.93 -4.80
C LEU A 6 -10.37 25.30 -6.29
N LEU A 7 -9.81 24.50 -7.19
CA LEU A 7 -10.13 24.59 -8.63
C LEU A 7 -10.84 23.30 -9.07
N ALA A 8 -12.15 23.43 -9.27
CA ALA A 8 -12.98 22.51 -10.00
C ALA A 8 -12.94 22.86 -11.50
N GLY A 9 -12.78 21.85 -12.35
CA GLY A 9 -12.94 21.96 -13.80
C GLY A 9 -13.65 20.71 -14.32
N ALA A 10 -14.91 20.88 -14.72
CA ALA A 10 -15.83 19.84 -15.17
C ALA A 10 -16.00 19.82 -16.70
N ALA A 11 -16.61 18.73 -17.19
CA ALA A 11 -17.16 18.46 -18.53
C ALA A 11 -16.13 18.15 -19.63
N GLY A 12 -16.34 17.25 -20.59
CA GLY A 12 -17.44 16.37 -21.02
C GLY A 12 -16.90 15.67 -22.31
N LEU A 13 -17.25 14.42 -22.62
CA LEU A 13 -18.19 13.98 -23.67
C LEU A 13 -17.74 12.51 -23.94
N GLY A 14 -18.59 11.48 -23.89
CA GLY A 14 -19.54 11.14 -24.94
C GLY A 14 -18.90 10.18 -25.95
N CYS A 15 -19.24 8.88 -25.88
CA CYS A 15 -19.45 7.94 -27.01
C CYS A 15 -19.54 6.48 -26.52
N THR A 16 -20.75 5.91 -26.58
CA THR A 16 -21.00 4.48 -26.86
C THR A 16 -21.32 4.36 -28.37
N PRO A 17 -21.58 3.18 -28.99
CA PRO A 17 -21.59 1.79 -28.52
C PRO A 17 -20.81 0.84 -29.47
N SER A 18 -20.69 -0.46 -29.12
CA SER A 18 -20.82 -1.58 -30.08
C SER A 18 -20.72 -2.96 -29.40
N LYS A 19 -21.76 -3.77 -29.60
CA LYS A 19 -21.84 -5.24 -29.42
C LYS A 19 -21.79 -5.84 -30.83
N PRO A 20 -21.23 -7.05 -31.07
CA PRO A 20 -22.11 -8.22 -31.06
C PRO A 20 -21.46 -9.56 -30.60
N SER A 21 -22.36 -10.45 -30.15
CA SER A 21 -22.38 -11.93 -30.27
C SER A 21 -21.08 -12.76 -30.18
N SER A 22 -21.09 -13.76 -29.28
CA SER A 22 -21.03 -15.21 -29.64
C SER A 22 -21.21 -16.09 -28.39
N THR A 23 -22.23 -16.95 -28.42
CA THR A 23 -22.40 -18.18 -27.62
C THR A 23 -21.44 -19.27 -28.12
N PRO A 24 -21.02 -20.25 -27.30
CA PRO A 24 -21.74 -21.53 -27.30
C PRO A 24 -21.88 -22.27 -25.95
N SER A 25 -22.81 -23.22 -26.01
CA SER A 25 -23.32 -24.23 -25.09
C SER A 25 -22.38 -25.15 -24.30
N ALA A 26 -22.96 -25.67 -23.21
CA ALA A 26 -22.83 -27.00 -22.59
C ALA A 26 -21.53 -27.28 -21.80
N SER A 27 -21.51 -27.92 -20.63
CA SER A 27 -22.31 -29.06 -20.15
C SER A 27 -22.24 -29.19 -18.61
N THR A 28 -23.31 -29.67 -17.99
CA THR A 28 -23.36 -30.26 -16.63
C THR A 28 -22.73 -31.65 -16.58
N PRO A 29 -22.18 -32.09 -15.43
CA PRO A 29 -22.88 -33.09 -14.59
C PRO A 29 -22.72 -32.83 -13.06
N SER A 30 -23.79 -32.90 -12.26
CA SER A 30 -24.23 -34.07 -11.45
C SER A 30 -23.20 -34.67 -10.47
N SER A 31 -23.39 -34.34 -9.18
CA SER A 31 -23.32 -35.11 -7.90
C SER A 31 -22.58 -36.46 -7.82
N PRO A 32 -22.07 -36.92 -6.63
CA PRO A 32 -22.74 -36.82 -5.31
C PRO A 32 -21.86 -36.66 -4.03
N LEU A 33 -22.58 -36.47 -2.91
CA LEU A 33 -22.19 -36.63 -1.50
C LEU A 33 -21.39 -37.92 -1.21
N PRO A 34 -20.63 -37.92 -0.11
CA PRO A 34 -20.89 -38.95 0.90
C PRO A 34 -21.04 -38.41 2.34
N THR A 35 -22.07 -38.95 2.99
CA THR A 35 -22.25 -39.02 4.45
C THR A 35 -21.28 -40.05 5.03
N VAL A 36 -20.55 -39.71 6.10
CA VAL A 36 -20.11 -40.70 7.11
C VAL A 36 -20.08 -40.06 8.50
N SER A 37 -20.85 -40.68 9.39
CA SER A 37 -20.84 -40.50 10.84
C SER A 37 -19.75 -41.35 11.50
N ALA A 38 -19.09 -40.83 12.53
CA ALA A 38 -18.50 -41.53 13.68
C ALA A 38 -17.99 -40.44 14.66
N THR A 39 -18.61 -40.16 15.80
CA THR A 39 -18.62 -40.91 17.07
C THR A 39 -17.26 -41.52 17.44
N ALA A 40 -16.48 -40.78 18.23
CA ALA A 40 -15.55 -41.36 19.20
C ALA A 40 -15.27 -40.36 20.33
N THR A 41 -15.80 -40.66 21.50
CA THR A 41 -15.39 -40.14 22.81
C THR A 41 -14.03 -40.74 23.17
N PRO A 42 -13.14 -39.98 23.83
CA PRO A 42 -12.46 -40.58 24.97
C PRO A 42 -12.55 -39.74 26.25
N THR A 43 -12.77 -40.48 27.32
CA THR A 43 -12.79 -40.12 28.74
C THR A 43 -11.38 -39.89 29.29
N SER A 44 -11.32 -39.09 30.37
CA SER A 44 -10.26 -39.05 31.41
C SER A 44 -9.05 -38.14 31.10
N THR A 45 -8.51 -37.31 31.99
CA THR A 45 -8.44 -37.34 33.46
C THR A 45 -8.25 -35.91 33.97
N ALA A 46 -8.97 -35.55 35.03
CA ALA A 46 -8.78 -34.32 35.78
C ALA A 46 -7.45 -34.30 36.53
N ALA A 47 -6.66 -33.24 36.36
CA ALA A 47 -5.64 -32.83 37.31
C ALA A 47 -6.01 -31.42 37.80
N ALA A 48 -6.48 -31.35 39.04
CA ALA A 48 -6.77 -30.13 39.75
C ALA A 48 -5.45 -29.41 40.08
N THR A 49 -5.24 -28.23 39.48
CA THR A 49 -4.29 -27.24 39.96
C THR A 49 -5.06 -26.02 40.44
N ALA A 50 -4.81 -25.67 41.69
CA ALA A 50 -5.49 -24.64 42.46
C ALA A 50 -5.52 -23.29 41.73
N SER A 51 -6.72 -22.70 41.66
CA SER A 51 -6.94 -21.30 41.29
C SER A 51 -6.37 -20.40 42.39
N VAL A 52 -5.17 -19.87 42.17
CA VAL A 52 -4.70 -18.69 42.90
C VAL A 52 -5.27 -17.48 42.18
N THR A 53 -6.32 -16.89 42.75
CA THR A 53 -6.89 -15.62 42.31
C THR A 53 -5.85 -14.51 42.55
N PRO A 54 -5.35 -13.80 41.53
CA PRO A 54 -4.51 -12.63 41.75
C PRO A 54 -5.35 -11.52 42.39
N PRO A 55 -4.76 -10.70 43.29
CA PRO A 55 -5.45 -9.55 43.87
C PRO A 55 -5.88 -8.59 42.76
N SER A 56 -7.14 -8.14 42.79
CA SER A 56 -7.66 -7.11 41.90
C SER A 56 -6.72 -5.89 41.88
N PRO A 57 -6.30 -5.39 40.70
CA PRO A 57 -5.61 -4.12 40.63
C PRO A 57 -6.56 -3.03 41.12
N SER A 58 -6.12 -2.25 42.11
CA SER A 58 -6.78 -1.01 42.52
C SER A 58 -7.15 -0.20 41.27
N PRO A 59 -8.37 0.39 41.20
CA PRO A 59 -8.72 1.29 40.11
C PRO A 59 -7.70 2.43 40.11
N SER A 60 -6.91 2.51 39.05
CA SER A 60 -6.02 3.65 38.83
C SER A 60 -6.86 4.92 38.88
N PRO A 61 -6.38 6.01 39.52
CA PRO A 61 -7.10 7.28 39.49
C PRO A 61 -7.34 7.68 38.03
N PRO A 62 -8.50 8.26 37.70
CA PRO A 62 -8.79 8.69 36.34
C PRO A 62 -7.69 9.64 35.90
N VAL A 63 -7.01 9.29 34.80
CA VAL A 63 -6.04 10.18 34.16
C VAL A 63 -6.77 11.50 33.89
N PRO A 64 -6.27 12.64 34.42
CA PRO A 64 -6.94 13.90 34.18
C PRO A 64 -7.04 14.14 32.67
N LEU A 65 -8.26 14.36 32.19
CA LEU A 65 -8.47 14.75 30.79
C LEU A 65 -7.56 15.93 30.48
N PRO A 66 -6.88 15.92 29.32
CA PRO A 66 -6.06 17.05 28.91
C PRO A 66 -6.91 18.33 28.96
N THR A 67 -6.41 19.33 29.68
CA THR A 67 -7.01 20.67 29.70
C THR A 67 -7.15 21.17 28.27
N GLY A 68 -8.20 21.96 27.98
CA GLY A 68 -8.64 22.24 26.60
C GLY A 68 -7.53 22.71 25.63
N THR A 69 -6.50 23.40 26.13
CA THR A 69 -5.34 23.82 25.35
C THR A 69 -4.43 22.67 24.92
N ALA A 70 -4.20 21.67 25.77
CA ALA A 70 -3.36 20.50 25.47
C ALA A 70 -4.03 19.57 24.44
N ALA A 71 -5.36 19.41 24.52
CA ALA A 71 -6.12 18.62 23.54
C ALA A 71 -6.12 19.24 22.13
N VAL A 72 -6.15 20.58 22.05
CA VAL A 72 -6.04 21.31 20.78
C VAL A 72 -4.64 21.17 20.18
N ALA A 73 -3.59 21.30 21.00
CA ALA A 73 -2.21 21.12 20.54
C ALA A 73 -1.98 19.71 19.97
N ALA A 74 -2.39 18.67 20.70
CA ALA A 74 -2.27 17.28 20.25
C ALA A 74 -3.03 17.01 18.94
N SER A 75 -4.24 17.57 18.79
CA SER A 75 -5.02 17.42 17.54
C SER A 75 -4.32 18.06 16.34
N ASN A 76 -3.73 19.25 16.52
CA ASN A 76 -3.06 19.97 15.44
C ASN A 76 -1.72 19.31 15.04
N GLU A 77 -0.99 18.79 16.02
CA GLU A 77 0.23 18.01 15.78
C GLU A 77 -0.09 16.77 14.95
N ARG A 78 -1.13 16.01 15.34
CA ARG A 78 -1.58 14.82 14.61
C ARG A 78 -2.12 15.13 13.22
N LEU A 79 -2.74 16.29 13.02
CA LEU A 79 -3.13 16.75 11.68
C LEU A 79 -1.92 17.03 10.79
N THR A 80 -0.87 17.64 11.35
CA THR A 80 0.38 17.91 10.62
C THR A 80 1.10 16.61 10.25
N GLU A 81 1.14 15.65 11.17
CA GLU A 81 1.66 14.30 10.93
C GLU A 81 0.87 13.58 9.83
N ALA A 82 -0.47 13.66 9.87
CA ALA A 82 -1.34 13.09 8.85
C ALA A 82 -1.13 13.71 7.45
N GLN A 83 -0.82 15.01 7.37
CA GLN A 83 -0.47 15.67 6.10
C GLN A 83 0.85 15.14 5.54
N HIS A 84 1.90 15.12 6.36
CA HIS A 84 3.23 14.66 5.94
C HIS A 84 3.23 13.20 5.46
N THR A 85 2.43 12.35 6.11
CA THR A 85 2.31 10.93 5.74
C THR A 85 1.56 10.73 4.41
N VAL A 86 0.57 11.57 4.09
CA VAL A 86 -0.09 11.57 2.76
C VAL A 86 0.83 12.07 1.65
N ASP A 87 1.65 13.10 1.91
CA ASP A 87 2.67 13.59 0.96
C ASP A 87 3.75 12.53 0.67
N SER A 88 4.08 11.72 1.68
CA SER A 88 5.00 10.59 1.52
C SER A 88 4.45 9.50 0.59
N LEU A 89 3.12 9.29 0.57
CA LEU A 89 2.45 8.38 -0.37
C LEU A 89 2.46 8.95 -1.80
N GLU A 90 2.27 10.26 -1.97
CA GLU A 90 2.42 10.93 -3.27
C GLU A 90 3.81 10.73 -3.87
N THR A 91 4.83 10.89 -3.04
CA THR A 91 6.23 10.74 -3.46
C THR A 91 6.50 9.33 -3.98
N LEU A 92 5.94 8.29 -3.33
CA LEU A 92 6.03 6.92 -3.84
C LEU A 92 5.28 6.71 -5.15
N LEU A 93 4.05 7.24 -5.26
CA LEU A 93 3.28 7.10 -6.49
C LEU A 93 4.03 7.73 -7.68
N SER A 94 4.68 8.87 -7.43
CA SER A 94 5.54 9.54 -8.41
C SER A 94 6.78 8.72 -8.77
N SER A 95 7.40 8.02 -7.80
CA SER A 95 8.53 7.12 -8.09
C SER A 95 8.12 5.87 -8.88
N VAL A 96 6.93 5.33 -8.62
CA VAL A 96 6.35 4.24 -9.41
C VAL A 96 6.15 4.69 -10.87
N ASP A 97 5.63 5.90 -11.08
CA ASP A 97 5.45 6.47 -12.42
C ASP A 97 6.76 6.65 -13.17
N ALA A 98 7.76 7.23 -12.51
CA ALA A 98 9.10 7.37 -13.06
C ALA A 98 9.70 6.00 -13.43
N GLY A 99 9.50 4.98 -12.57
CA GLY A 99 9.91 3.61 -12.84
C GLY A 99 9.22 3.02 -14.07
N LEU A 100 7.89 3.09 -14.15
CA LEU A 100 7.12 2.58 -15.30
C LEU A 100 7.49 3.31 -16.61
N ALA A 101 7.81 4.60 -16.56
CA ALA A 101 8.23 5.39 -17.71
C ALA A 101 9.67 5.06 -18.18
N ALA A 102 10.63 4.96 -17.23
CA ALA A 102 12.04 4.71 -17.53
C ALA A 102 12.29 3.36 -18.24
N ASN A 103 11.39 2.38 -18.07
CA ASN A 103 11.45 1.09 -18.76
C ASN A 103 11.26 1.13 -20.27
N GLN A 104 10.94 2.29 -20.84
CA GLN A 104 10.80 2.48 -22.28
C GLN A 104 12.12 2.93 -22.95
N ALA A 105 13.14 3.29 -22.16
CA ALA A 105 14.30 4.05 -22.67
C ALA A 105 15.65 3.30 -22.59
N THR A 106 15.71 1.99 -22.83
CA THR A 106 17.02 1.31 -22.86
C THR A 106 17.17 0.32 -24.01
N GLU A 107 17.44 0.86 -25.19
CA GLU A 107 18.18 0.16 -26.25
C GLU A 107 19.27 1.12 -26.74
N GLY A 108 20.49 0.93 -26.24
CA GLY A 108 21.69 1.59 -26.75
C GLY A 108 22.59 0.54 -27.38
N ASP A 109 23.30 0.92 -28.45
CA ASP A 109 24.18 0.04 -29.21
C ASP A 109 25.36 -0.48 -28.34
N VAL A 110 25.52 -1.80 -28.24
CA VAL A 110 26.48 -2.47 -27.35
C VAL A 110 27.51 -3.22 -28.20
N THR A 111 28.64 -2.57 -28.51
CA THR A 111 29.79 -3.23 -29.14
C THR A 111 31.08 -3.03 -28.34
N GLY A 112 31.94 -4.06 -28.28
CA GLY A 112 33.30 -4.02 -27.70
C GLY A 112 33.38 -3.88 -26.17
N ALA A 113 34.55 -3.46 -25.64
CA ALA A 113 34.79 -3.22 -24.21
C ALA A 113 33.94 -2.07 -23.61
N SER A 114 33.46 -1.16 -24.45
CA SER A 114 32.39 -0.21 -24.13
C SER A 114 31.08 -0.91 -23.80
N GLY A 115 30.81 -2.05 -24.44
CA GLY A 115 29.62 -2.84 -24.21
C GLY A 115 29.61 -3.54 -22.85
N VAL A 116 30.71 -4.18 -22.45
CA VAL A 116 30.85 -4.82 -21.12
C VAL A 116 30.57 -3.81 -20.01
N ARG A 117 31.26 -2.65 -20.04
CA ARG A 117 31.04 -1.57 -19.07
C ARG A 117 29.59 -1.06 -19.05
N ALA A 118 28.94 -0.97 -20.19
CA ALA A 118 27.53 -0.56 -20.26
C ALA A 118 26.59 -1.58 -19.61
N CYS A 119 26.88 -2.87 -19.79
CA CYS A 119 26.10 -3.97 -19.22
C CYS A 119 26.32 -4.11 -17.72
N ASP A 120 27.56 -3.94 -17.26
CA ASP A 120 27.87 -3.84 -15.83
C ASP A 120 27.15 -2.68 -15.16
N ALA A 121 27.22 -1.48 -15.76
CA ALA A 121 26.49 -0.34 -15.24
C ALA A 121 24.97 -0.61 -15.21
N ALA A 122 24.45 -1.37 -16.16
CA ALA A 122 23.04 -1.78 -16.18
C ALA A 122 22.69 -2.78 -15.07
N VAL A 123 23.62 -3.68 -14.71
CA VAL A 123 23.49 -4.57 -13.54
C VAL A 123 23.51 -3.77 -12.25
N ASP A 124 24.48 -2.86 -12.06
CA ASP A 124 24.61 -2.06 -10.84
C ASP A 124 23.38 -1.19 -10.58
N ARG A 125 22.86 -0.52 -11.63
CA ARG A 125 21.61 0.25 -11.52
C ARG A 125 20.45 -0.60 -11.01
N ARG A 126 20.34 -1.85 -11.47
CA ARG A 126 19.27 -2.76 -11.07
C ARG A 126 19.46 -3.25 -9.63
N ILE A 127 20.68 -3.62 -9.24
CA ILE A 127 20.99 -4.00 -7.85
C ILE A 127 20.71 -2.84 -6.90
N GLY A 128 21.09 -1.61 -7.27
CA GLY A 128 20.77 -0.40 -6.51
C GLY A 128 19.26 -0.20 -6.35
N ALA A 129 18.50 -0.33 -7.44
CA ALA A 129 17.04 -0.21 -7.40
C ALA A 129 16.37 -1.30 -6.53
N LEU A 130 16.90 -2.52 -6.54
CA LEU A 130 16.46 -3.61 -5.66
C LEU A 130 16.78 -3.33 -4.18
N GLY A 131 17.92 -2.70 -3.89
CA GLY A 131 18.26 -2.23 -2.54
C GLY A 131 17.24 -1.20 -2.02
N SER A 132 16.89 -0.20 -2.84
CA SER A 132 15.84 0.77 -2.48
C SER A 132 14.46 0.12 -2.32
N ALA A 133 14.14 -0.87 -3.15
CA ALA A 133 12.89 -1.62 -3.03
C ALA A 133 12.83 -2.41 -1.71
N ARG A 134 13.94 -3.02 -1.27
CA ARG A 134 14.03 -3.70 0.02
C ARG A 134 13.80 -2.76 1.21
N GLN A 135 14.42 -1.57 1.19
CA GLN A 135 14.18 -0.56 2.24
C GLN A 135 12.70 -0.15 2.35
N ALA A 136 11.99 -0.11 1.22
CA ALA A 136 10.55 0.15 1.24
C ALA A 136 9.76 -0.98 1.93
N LEU A 137 10.17 -2.25 1.76
CA LEU A 137 9.55 -3.39 2.45
C LEU A 137 9.84 -3.41 3.95
N GLU A 138 11.08 -3.08 4.35
CA GLU A 138 11.48 -3.04 5.76
C GLU A 138 10.61 -2.08 6.58
N SER A 139 10.20 -0.96 5.95
CA SER A 139 9.31 0.05 6.55
C SER A 139 7.81 -0.26 6.45
N SER A 140 7.41 -1.40 5.86
CA SER A 140 5.99 -1.72 5.59
C SER A 140 5.34 -2.53 6.72
N ALA A 141 4.70 -1.87 7.69
CA ALA A 141 4.23 -2.51 8.94
C ALA A 141 2.95 -3.36 8.84
N HIS A 142 2.11 -3.10 7.83
CA HIS A 142 0.83 -3.76 7.56
C HIS A 142 0.93 -4.89 6.53
N LEU A 143 2.07 -5.03 5.84
CA LEU A 143 2.31 -6.13 4.92
C LEU A 143 2.38 -7.44 5.69
N SER A 144 1.69 -8.48 5.21
CA SER A 144 1.75 -9.79 5.85
C SER A 144 3.18 -10.34 5.82
N SER A 145 3.54 -11.17 6.80
CA SER A 145 4.85 -11.83 6.83
C SER A 145 5.09 -12.65 5.57
N ASP A 146 4.05 -13.32 5.06
CA ASP A 146 4.13 -14.17 3.89
C ASP A 146 4.37 -13.36 2.62
N ASP A 147 3.65 -12.25 2.45
CA ASP A 147 3.84 -11.36 1.31
C ASP A 147 5.23 -10.72 1.33
N ARG A 148 5.70 -10.32 2.53
CA ARG A 148 7.04 -9.76 2.72
C ARG A 148 8.10 -10.77 2.32
N ASN A 149 8.03 -11.98 2.88
CA ASN A 149 8.97 -13.06 2.60
C ASN A 149 8.98 -13.42 1.11
N ALA A 150 7.82 -13.42 0.45
CA ALA A 150 7.72 -13.68 -0.98
C ALA A 150 8.42 -12.59 -1.82
N LEU A 151 8.22 -11.31 -1.49
CA LEU A 151 8.88 -10.21 -2.19
C LEU A 151 10.38 -10.17 -1.91
N GLU A 152 10.82 -10.41 -0.68
CA GLU A 152 12.23 -10.51 -0.30
C GLU A 152 12.92 -11.65 -1.06
N GLY A 153 12.30 -12.83 -1.11
CA GLY A 153 12.81 -13.98 -1.87
C GLY A 153 12.95 -13.69 -3.36
N GLN A 154 12.01 -12.94 -3.96
CA GLN A 154 12.12 -12.51 -5.36
C GLN A 154 13.24 -11.48 -5.57
N ILE A 155 13.43 -10.55 -4.64
CA ILE A 155 14.55 -9.61 -4.67
C ILE A 155 15.87 -10.36 -4.59
N ASP A 156 16.02 -11.31 -3.66
CA ASP A 156 17.25 -12.09 -3.49
C ASP A 156 17.56 -12.95 -4.72
N ALA A 157 16.56 -13.61 -5.28
CA ALA A 157 16.70 -14.37 -6.52
C ALA A 157 17.17 -13.46 -7.68
N ALA A 158 16.60 -12.26 -7.81
CA ALA A 158 16.99 -11.30 -8.85
C ALA A 158 18.42 -10.78 -8.62
N VAL A 159 18.82 -10.45 -7.39
CA VAL A 159 20.20 -10.02 -7.06
C VAL A 159 21.20 -11.13 -7.39
N SER A 160 20.90 -12.37 -6.98
CA SER A 160 21.76 -13.52 -7.24
C SER A 160 21.93 -13.76 -8.74
N GLY A 161 20.83 -13.79 -9.49
CA GLY A 161 20.87 -14.00 -10.93
C GLY A 161 21.57 -12.86 -11.71
N LEU A 162 21.39 -11.61 -11.29
CA LEU A 162 22.12 -10.47 -11.88
C LEU A 162 23.63 -10.55 -11.63
N ARG A 163 24.06 -11.01 -10.46
CA ARG A 163 25.49 -11.23 -10.15
C ARG A 163 26.08 -12.38 -10.97
N ALA A 164 25.33 -13.46 -11.14
CA ALA A 164 25.73 -14.58 -12.00
C ALA A 164 25.85 -14.14 -13.47
N LEU A 165 24.91 -13.31 -13.94
CA LEU A 165 24.94 -12.77 -15.30
C LEU A 165 26.11 -11.82 -15.52
N ARG A 166 26.47 -10.99 -14.54
CA ARG A 166 27.71 -10.19 -14.56
C ARG A 166 28.94 -11.09 -14.76
N SER A 167 29.06 -12.15 -13.95
CA SER A 167 30.18 -13.09 -14.10
C SER A 167 30.22 -13.77 -15.48
N THR A 168 29.05 -13.98 -16.11
CA THR A 168 28.97 -14.53 -17.47
C THR A 168 29.43 -13.50 -18.49
N ILE A 169 28.96 -12.25 -18.40
CA ILE A 169 29.35 -11.14 -19.27
C ILE A 169 30.87 -10.90 -19.25
N ASP A 170 31.49 -11.03 -18.08
CA ASP A 170 32.94 -10.85 -17.92
C ASP A 170 33.76 -11.98 -18.55
N ALA A 171 33.19 -13.19 -18.63
CA ALA A 171 33.86 -14.39 -19.13
C ALA A 171 33.57 -14.66 -20.63
N ASP A 172 32.41 -14.24 -21.11
CA ASP A 172 31.90 -14.60 -22.42
C ASP A 172 32.60 -13.85 -23.56
N PRO A 173 32.78 -14.49 -24.73
CA PRO A 173 33.37 -13.83 -25.88
C PRO A 173 32.46 -12.70 -26.41
N PRO A 174 33.01 -11.68 -27.10
CA PRO A 174 32.23 -10.52 -27.57
C PRO A 174 31.00 -10.85 -28.43
N ALA A 175 30.97 -12.02 -29.08
CA ALA A 175 29.83 -12.48 -29.86
C ALA A 175 28.59 -12.86 -29.02
N ARG A 176 28.76 -13.16 -27.73
CA ARG A 176 27.68 -13.48 -26.78
C ARG A 176 27.17 -12.25 -26.03
N LEU A 177 28.03 -11.24 -25.88
CA LEU A 177 27.78 -10.03 -25.10
C LEU A 177 26.40 -9.39 -25.37
N ALA A 178 26.01 -9.23 -26.64
CA ALA A 178 24.73 -8.61 -26.98
C ALA A 178 23.52 -9.42 -26.45
N ALA A 179 23.60 -10.76 -26.45
CA ALA A 179 22.56 -11.63 -25.93
C ALA A 179 22.51 -11.58 -24.40
N ASP A 180 23.66 -11.61 -23.73
CA ASP A 180 23.75 -11.56 -22.27
C ASP A 180 23.26 -10.21 -21.74
N CYS A 181 23.64 -9.12 -22.39
CA CYS A 181 23.16 -7.78 -22.06
C CYS A 181 21.63 -7.65 -22.24
N ARG A 182 21.05 -8.33 -23.24
CA ARG A 182 19.59 -8.39 -23.41
C ARG A 182 18.91 -9.24 -22.33
N ALA A 183 19.57 -10.28 -21.83
CA ALA A 183 19.07 -11.10 -20.73
C ALA A 183 18.99 -10.31 -19.41
N ILE A 184 19.85 -9.31 -19.19
CA ILE A 184 19.75 -8.37 -18.04
C ILE A 184 18.37 -7.69 -18.00
N VAL A 185 17.87 -7.30 -19.18
CA VAL A 185 16.62 -6.56 -19.31
C VAL A 185 15.43 -7.51 -19.29
N THR A 186 15.47 -8.56 -20.11
CA THR A 186 14.32 -9.42 -20.41
C THR A 186 14.13 -10.57 -19.43
N GLY A 187 15.22 -11.13 -18.89
CA GLY A 187 15.18 -12.24 -17.94
C GLY A 187 14.80 -11.80 -16.52
N TYR A 188 15.26 -10.62 -16.10
CA TYR A 188 15.06 -10.15 -14.72
C TYR A 188 13.98 -9.05 -14.59
N ARG A 189 13.73 -8.25 -15.64
CA ARG A 189 12.77 -7.13 -15.68
C ARG A 189 12.65 -6.34 -14.38
N VAL A 190 13.79 -6.08 -13.73
CA VAL A 190 13.84 -5.50 -12.38
C VAL A 190 13.16 -4.14 -12.32
N ILE A 191 13.54 -3.23 -13.22
CA ILE A 191 12.95 -1.89 -13.29
C ILE A 191 11.51 -1.97 -13.82
N GLY A 192 11.24 -2.91 -14.73
CA GLY A 192 9.98 -3.15 -15.45
C GLY A 192 8.81 -3.59 -14.61
N LEU A 193 9.14 -4.37 -13.58
CA LEU A 193 8.18 -5.23 -12.93
C LEU A 193 8.47 -5.35 -11.45
N LEU A 194 9.65 -5.86 -11.07
CA LEU A 194 9.92 -6.21 -9.68
C LEU A 194 9.97 -4.97 -8.77
N VAL A 195 10.63 -3.90 -9.21
CA VAL A 195 10.68 -2.63 -8.47
C VAL A 195 9.28 -2.00 -8.36
N PRO A 196 8.51 -1.79 -9.45
CA PRO A 196 7.13 -1.30 -9.34
C PRO A 196 6.24 -2.17 -8.45
N LYS A 197 6.34 -3.49 -8.56
CA LYS A 197 5.59 -4.45 -7.73
C LYS A 197 5.84 -4.23 -6.25
N VAL A 198 7.10 -4.15 -5.84
CA VAL A 198 7.48 -3.90 -4.45
C VAL A 198 7.02 -2.53 -3.98
N GLN A 199 7.19 -1.49 -4.80
CA GLN A 199 6.74 -0.14 -4.45
C GLN A 199 5.23 -0.02 -4.33
N LEU A 200 4.45 -0.72 -5.17
CA LEU A 200 2.99 -0.76 -5.07
C LEU A 200 2.53 -1.44 -3.78
N ALA A 201 3.18 -2.53 -3.39
CA ALA A 201 2.91 -3.21 -2.12
C ALA A 201 3.24 -2.31 -0.92
N ALA A 202 4.41 -1.66 -0.92
CA ALA A 202 4.81 -0.71 0.12
C ALA A 202 3.92 0.55 0.16
N ALA A 203 3.41 1.00 -0.99
CA ALA A 203 2.46 2.12 -1.04
C ALA A 203 1.09 1.74 -0.47
N ALA A 204 0.63 0.50 -0.69
CA ALA A 204 -0.62 0.00 -0.11
C ALA A 204 -0.50 -0.07 1.42
N ASP A 205 0.63 -0.56 1.91
CA ASP A 205 0.97 -0.56 3.33
C ASP A 205 0.91 0.84 3.96
N ARG A 206 1.59 1.82 3.34
CA ARG A 206 1.57 3.20 3.84
C ARG A 206 0.17 3.80 3.83
N ALA A 207 -0.65 3.50 2.84
CA ALA A 207 -2.03 3.97 2.83
C ALA A 207 -2.82 3.47 4.05
N LEU A 208 -2.57 2.24 4.51
CA LEU A 208 -3.16 1.70 5.74
C LEU A 208 -2.62 2.42 6.98
N GLY A 209 -1.31 2.63 7.09
CA GLY A 209 -0.71 3.38 8.21
C GLY A 209 -1.19 4.84 8.30
N ASN A 210 -1.44 5.49 7.15
CA ASN A 210 -2.06 6.80 7.10
C ASN A 210 -3.51 6.75 7.60
N GLY A 211 -4.24 5.69 7.28
CA GLY A 211 -5.58 5.42 7.81
C GLY A 211 -5.60 5.30 9.34
N ASP A 212 -4.62 4.62 9.93
CA ASP A 212 -4.47 4.50 11.38
C ASP A 212 -4.18 5.86 12.04
N THR A 213 -3.32 6.65 11.43
CA THR A 213 -3.00 8.02 11.89
C THR A 213 -4.26 8.89 11.91
N LEU A 214 -5.04 8.86 10.83
CA LEU A 214 -6.30 9.60 10.71
C LEU A 214 -7.38 9.09 11.67
N THR A 215 -7.42 7.79 11.93
CA THR A 215 -8.31 7.20 12.94
C THR A 215 -7.97 7.72 14.33
N GLY A 216 -6.68 7.79 14.68
CA GLY A 216 -6.22 8.40 15.92
C GLY A 216 -6.59 9.88 16.04
N LEU A 217 -6.49 10.64 14.95
CA LEU A 217 -6.93 12.03 14.90
C LEU A 217 -8.45 12.16 15.10
N ALA A 218 -9.25 11.30 14.46
CA ALA A 218 -10.70 11.28 14.62
C ALA A 218 -11.11 11.06 16.09
N VAL A 219 -10.40 10.20 16.83
CA VAL A 219 -10.61 10.00 18.28
C VAL A 219 -10.36 11.29 19.07
N LEU A 220 -9.26 12.00 18.80
CA LEU A 220 -8.96 13.27 19.49
C LEU A 220 -9.99 14.36 19.16
N LEU A 221 -10.42 14.44 17.91
CA LEU A 221 -11.47 15.37 17.50
C LEU A 221 -12.82 15.03 18.13
N GLN A 222 -13.17 13.75 18.25
CA GLN A 222 -14.38 13.30 18.93
C GLN A 222 -14.39 13.73 20.41
N GLN A 223 -13.26 13.59 21.11
CA GLN A 223 -13.15 14.07 22.50
C GLN A 223 -13.41 15.57 22.62
N ARG A 224 -12.95 16.37 21.65
CA ARG A 224 -13.22 17.81 21.60
C ARG A 224 -14.70 18.11 21.30
N VAL A 225 -15.33 17.33 20.41
CA VAL A 225 -16.78 17.41 20.12
C VAL A 225 -17.59 17.14 21.39
N ASP A 226 -17.26 16.07 22.13
CA ASP A 226 -17.97 15.70 23.36
C ASP A 226 -17.81 16.78 24.44
N ALA A 227 -16.61 17.34 24.59
CA ALA A 227 -16.37 18.43 25.51
C ALA A 227 -17.18 19.69 25.16
N ALA A 228 -17.25 20.07 23.88
CA ALA A 228 -18.05 21.21 23.42
C ALA A 228 -19.56 20.96 23.60
N LYS A 229 -20.02 19.73 23.33
CA LYS A 229 -21.40 19.30 23.59
C LYS A 229 -21.76 19.40 25.07
N GLY A 230 -20.86 19.00 25.96
CA GLY A 230 -21.03 19.13 27.42
C GLY A 230 -21.16 20.58 27.89
N ARG A 231 -20.63 21.55 27.12
CA ARG A 231 -20.82 23.00 27.34
C ARG A 231 -22.08 23.55 26.68
N GLY A 232 -22.98 22.71 26.18
CA GLY A 232 -24.22 23.10 25.50
C GLY A 232 -24.03 23.74 24.13
N LYS A 233 -22.87 23.54 23.48
CA LYS A 233 -22.60 24.08 22.14
C LYS A 233 -23.23 23.20 21.06
N ASN A 234 -23.64 23.83 19.94
CA ASN A 234 -24.06 23.08 18.76
C ASN A 234 -22.83 22.51 18.03
N VAL A 235 -22.70 21.19 18.06
CA VAL A 235 -21.55 20.45 17.48
C VAL A 235 -21.94 19.56 16.30
N ALA A 236 -23.18 19.65 15.79
CA ALA A 236 -23.69 18.72 14.79
C ALA A 236 -22.81 18.65 13.52
N ALA A 237 -22.33 19.81 13.06
CA ALA A 237 -21.47 19.91 11.89
C ALA A 237 -20.08 19.30 12.14
N ALA A 238 -19.45 19.57 13.29
CA ALA A 238 -18.16 18.98 13.65
C ALA A 238 -18.26 17.45 13.84
N GLN A 239 -19.36 16.97 14.42
CA GLN A 239 -19.64 15.53 14.55
C GLN A 239 -19.76 14.85 13.17
N GLY A 240 -20.40 15.52 12.21
CA GLY A 240 -20.49 15.03 10.83
C GLY A 240 -19.13 14.89 10.16
N ASP A 241 -18.26 15.88 10.34
CA ASP A 241 -16.90 15.84 9.78
C ASP A 241 -16.04 14.72 10.42
N VAL A 242 -16.14 14.51 11.74
CA VAL A 242 -15.43 13.41 12.41
C VAL A 242 -15.89 12.05 11.91
N ALA A 243 -17.20 11.86 11.70
CA ALA A 243 -17.73 10.63 11.10
C ALA A 243 -17.24 10.44 9.64
N ALA A 244 -17.10 11.53 8.89
CA ALA A 244 -16.59 11.49 7.52
C ALA A 244 -15.14 11.00 7.45
N ILE A 245 -14.29 11.33 8.43
CA ILE A 245 -12.91 10.80 8.52
C ILE A 245 -12.94 9.27 8.51
N GLY A 246 -13.74 8.65 9.38
CA GLY A 246 -13.83 7.19 9.48
C GLY A 246 -14.34 6.52 8.20
N GLY A 247 -15.36 7.12 7.56
CA GLY A 247 -15.84 6.66 6.26
C GLY A 247 -14.76 6.69 5.17
N LYS A 248 -13.98 7.78 5.13
CA LYS A 248 -12.90 7.96 4.15
C LYS A 248 -11.68 7.08 4.40
N VAL A 249 -11.33 6.82 5.66
CA VAL A 249 -10.31 5.82 6.00
C VAL A 249 -10.74 4.42 5.54
N THR A 250 -12.02 4.06 5.72
CA THR A 250 -12.56 2.77 5.26
C THR A 250 -12.53 2.65 3.74
N GLU A 251 -12.87 3.73 3.03
CA GLU A 251 -12.77 3.81 1.57
C GLU A 251 -11.32 3.61 1.09
N ALA A 252 -10.35 4.27 1.75
CA ALA A 252 -8.93 4.10 1.44
C ALA A 252 -8.44 2.66 1.66
N ALA A 253 -8.78 2.06 2.80
CA ALA A 253 -8.40 0.67 3.11
C ALA A 253 -8.99 -0.32 2.10
N SER A 254 -10.24 -0.12 1.70
CA SER A 254 -10.92 -0.96 0.70
C SER A 254 -10.25 -0.86 -0.68
N ALA A 255 -9.78 0.34 -1.04
CA ALA A 255 -9.10 0.55 -2.32
C ALA A 255 -7.74 -0.18 -2.39
N VAL A 256 -7.02 -0.32 -1.28
CA VAL A 256 -5.66 -0.93 -1.26
C VAL A 256 -5.60 -2.38 -0.81
N GLY A 257 -6.63 -2.91 -0.14
CA GLY A 257 -6.60 -4.25 0.46
C GLY A 257 -6.31 -5.39 -0.51
N GLY A 258 -6.65 -5.24 -1.80
CA GLY A 258 -6.37 -6.23 -2.85
C GLY A 258 -5.04 -6.05 -3.58
N VAL A 259 -4.28 -4.98 -3.32
CA VAL A 259 -3.08 -4.63 -4.11
C VAL A 259 -1.99 -5.70 -4.03
N PRO A 260 -1.58 -6.21 -2.83
CA PRO A 260 -0.59 -7.28 -2.75
C PRO A 260 -1.00 -8.51 -3.56
N ALA A 261 -2.23 -9.00 -3.40
CA ALA A 261 -2.74 -10.17 -4.12
C ALA A 261 -2.74 -9.98 -5.66
N MET A 262 -2.93 -8.75 -6.14
CA MET A 262 -2.86 -8.44 -7.58
C MET A 262 -1.42 -8.46 -8.13
N VAL A 263 -0.45 -7.95 -7.37
CA VAL A 263 0.92 -7.72 -7.89
C VAL A 263 1.88 -8.86 -7.56
N LEU A 264 1.69 -9.58 -6.46
CA LEU A 264 2.56 -10.68 -6.02
C LEU A 264 2.71 -11.84 -7.03
N PRO A 265 1.66 -12.26 -7.75
CA PRO A 265 1.78 -13.31 -8.75
C PRO A 265 2.52 -12.90 -10.03
N LEU A 266 2.77 -11.60 -10.25
CA LEU A 266 3.35 -11.12 -11.50
C LEU A 266 4.84 -11.51 -11.62
N ASP A 267 5.22 -11.99 -12.80
CA ASP A 267 6.55 -12.48 -13.14
C ASP A 267 7.11 -11.89 -14.46
N ALA A 268 8.41 -12.08 -14.71
CA ALA A 268 9.05 -11.51 -15.90
C ALA A 268 8.49 -12.06 -17.23
N PRO A 269 8.17 -13.37 -17.36
CA PRO A 269 7.54 -13.93 -18.55
C PRO A 269 6.20 -13.31 -18.94
N GLY A 270 5.37 -12.87 -17.99
CA GLY A 270 4.08 -12.24 -18.28
C GLY A 270 4.15 -10.81 -18.84
N TYR A 271 5.33 -10.22 -19.00
CA TYR A 271 5.48 -8.88 -19.58
C TYR A 271 5.49 -8.93 -21.12
N PRO A 272 4.77 -8.03 -21.83
CA PRO A 272 4.21 -6.75 -21.36
C PRO A 272 2.78 -6.79 -20.80
N ALA A 273 2.08 -7.93 -20.84
CA ALA A 273 0.69 -8.01 -20.36
C ALA A 273 0.54 -7.60 -18.87
N ASN A 274 1.53 -7.94 -18.04
CA ASN A 274 1.60 -7.58 -16.62
C ASN A 274 1.53 -6.06 -16.36
N ARG A 275 1.90 -5.21 -17.34
CA ARG A 275 1.82 -3.74 -17.21
C ARG A 275 0.41 -3.26 -16.92
N ARG A 276 -0.62 -3.91 -17.48
CA ARG A 276 -2.02 -3.54 -17.23
C ARG A 276 -2.39 -3.75 -15.76
N THR A 277 -1.92 -4.83 -15.16
CA THR A 277 -2.16 -5.13 -13.73
C THR A 277 -1.44 -4.14 -12.83
N LEU A 278 -0.18 -3.77 -13.14
CA LEU A 278 0.55 -2.74 -12.39
C LEU A 278 -0.17 -1.37 -12.45
N LEU A 279 -0.70 -0.99 -13.61
CA LEU A 279 -1.46 0.25 -13.78
C LEU A 279 -2.80 0.21 -13.02
N ALA A 280 -3.47 -0.94 -12.98
CA ALA A 280 -4.69 -1.11 -12.19
C ALA A 280 -4.42 -0.96 -10.70
N ALA A 281 -3.36 -1.61 -10.18
CA ALA A 281 -2.92 -1.46 -8.79
C ALA A 281 -2.53 -0.01 -8.45
N ARG A 282 -1.89 0.71 -9.36
CA ARG A 282 -1.64 2.15 -9.21
C ARG A 282 -2.95 2.95 -9.12
N GLY A 283 -3.94 2.61 -9.95
CA GLY A 283 -5.27 3.23 -9.91
C GLY A 283 -5.94 3.07 -8.53
N SER A 284 -5.86 1.87 -7.95
CA SER A 284 -6.29 1.60 -6.57
C SER A 284 -5.61 2.50 -5.54
N LEU A 285 -4.30 2.67 -5.62
CA LEU A 285 -3.57 3.57 -4.72
C LEU A 285 -3.92 5.05 -4.91
N SER A 286 -4.17 5.48 -6.15
CA SER A 286 -4.64 6.83 -6.43
C SER A 286 -6.02 7.09 -5.81
N ALA A 287 -6.92 6.11 -5.86
CA ALA A 287 -8.22 6.20 -5.21
C ALA A 287 -8.07 6.28 -3.68
N ALA A 288 -7.23 5.43 -3.10
CA ALA A 288 -6.93 5.45 -1.67
C ALA A 288 -6.38 6.81 -1.21
N ARG A 289 -5.44 7.36 -1.98
CA ARG A 289 -4.90 8.70 -1.74
C ARG A 289 -6.00 9.77 -1.76
N GLY A 290 -6.89 9.74 -2.76
CA GLY A 290 -8.02 10.67 -2.84
C GLY A 290 -8.89 10.62 -1.58
N ALA A 291 -9.22 9.41 -1.12
CA ALA A 291 -9.97 9.23 0.12
C ALA A 291 -9.23 9.75 1.36
N LEU A 292 -7.91 9.53 1.48
CA LEU A 292 -7.09 10.08 2.58
C LEU A 292 -7.04 11.62 2.56
N LEU A 293 -7.00 12.24 1.38
CA LEU A 293 -7.08 13.70 1.24
C LEU A 293 -8.45 14.25 1.68
N ASP A 294 -9.54 13.58 1.28
CA ASP A 294 -10.89 13.94 1.75
C ASP A 294 -11.02 13.81 3.28
N ALA A 295 -10.38 12.80 3.87
CA ALA A 295 -10.32 12.63 5.32
C ALA A 295 -9.57 13.79 6.00
N LEU A 296 -8.44 14.24 5.44
CA LEU A 296 -7.70 15.41 5.92
C LEU A 296 -8.54 16.70 5.84
N ILE A 297 -9.26 16.91 4.73
CA ILE A 297 -10.16 18.05 4.58
C ILE A 297 -11.26 18.01 5.66
N SER A 298 -11.83 16.83 5.90
CA SER A 298 -12.83 16.64 6.96
C SER A 298 -12.25 16.95 8.35
N ALA A 299 -11.03 16.49 8.64
CA ALA A 299 -10.35 16.79 9.90
C ALA A 299 -10.08 18.29 10.09
N GLY A 300 -9.68 18.99 9.03
CA GLY A 300 -9.52 20.45 9.03
C GLY A 300 -10.83 21.17 9.35
N ASN A 301 -11.90 20.82 8.64
CA ASN A 301 -13.25 21.37 8.86
C ASN A 301 -13.75 21.14 10.29
N ALA A 302 -13.53 19.94 10.84
CA ALA A 302 -13.88 19.61 12.21
C ALA A 302 -13.13 20.51 13.20
N SER A 303 -11.81 20.67 13.03
CA SER A 303 -10.99 21.49 13.93
C SER A 303 -11.38 22.97 13.90
N ASP A 304 -11.66 23.52 12.70
CA ASP A 304 -12.10 24.91 12.53
C ASP A 304 -13.47 25.15 13.18
N ARG A 305 -14.44 24.25 12.95
CA ARG A 305 -15.77 24.34 13.58
C ARG A 305 -15.67 24.26 15.10
N LEU A 306 -14.81 23.37 15.63
CA LEU A 306 -14.56 23.26 17.06
C LEU A 306 -13.89 24.52 17.65
N ARG A 307 -13.08 25.23 16.87
CA ARG A 307 -12.48 26.51 17.28
C ARG A 307 -13.52 27.63 17.37
N LEU A 308 -14.52 27.63 16.49
CA LEU A 308 -15.58 28.65 16.51
C LEU A 308 -16.57 28.49 17.67
N VAL A 309 -16.69 27.28 18.23
CA VAL A 309 -17.60 27.00 19.36
C VAL A 309 -16.90 26.89 20.71
N GLY A 310 -15.57 26.84 20.72
CA GLY A 310 -14.71 26.81 21.91
C GLY A 310 -14.64 28.17 22.58
#